data_AF-A0A963KWS3-F1
#
_entry.id   AF-A0A963KWS3-F1
#
_cell.length_a   1.000
_cell.length_b   1.000
_cell.length_c   1.000
_cell.angle_alpha   90.00
_cell.angle_beta   90.00
_cell.angle_gamma   90.00
#
_symmetry.space_group_name_H-M   'P 1'
#
loop_
_entity.id
_entity.type
_entity.pdbx_description
1 polymer ?
#
loop_
_entity_poly.entity_id
_entity_poly.type
_entity_poly.pdbx_seq_one_letter_code
_entity_poly.pdbx_strand_id
1 'polypeptide(L)'
;AATIRLPRRIPHHVAMDMLLTGRWMEADEAHRLGLVNEIVPAERLMQRALEIAGLLADGPPLVFAAIKETMRETAHLPFQDAMNRVTRKQLSTVRTLYESEDQLEGARAFAEKRDPVWRGR
;
A
#
# COMPACT_ATOMS: atom_id res chain seq x y z
N ALA A 1 19.45 3.37 -2.30
CA ALA A 1 17.98 3.22 -2.22
C ALA A 1 17.43 2.27 -3.29
N ALA A 2 17.78 2.47 -4.57
CA ALA A 2 17.31 1.62 -5.68
C ALA A 2 17.70 0.12 -5.51
N THR A 3 18.93 -0.18 -5.09
CA THR A 3 19.45 -1.54 -4.82
C THR A 3 18.64 -2.34 -3.79
N ILE A 4 17.88 -1.67 -2.92
CA ILE A 4 17.07 -2.31 -1.88
C ILE A 4 15.61 -2.46 -2.33
N ARG A 5 15.08 -1.46 -3.05
CA ARG A 5 13.65 -1.37 -3.37
C ARG A 5 13.30 -2.01 -4.70
N LEU A 6 14.11 -1.81 -5.74
CA LEU A 6 13.80 -2.29 -7.09
C LEU A 6 13.70 -3.81 -7.16
N PRO A 7 14.63 -4.61 -6.59
CA PRO A 7 14.51 -6.07 -6.60
C PRO A 7 13.32 -6.62 -5.79
N ARG A 8 12.71 -5.80 -4.92
CA ARG A 8 11.47 -6.15 -4.19
C ARG A 8 10.20 -5.82 -4.98
N ARG A 9 10.31 -5.16 -6.13
CA ARG A 9 9.17 -4.64 -6.91
C ARG A 9 9.06 -5.27 -8.30
N ILE A 10 10.19 -5.65 -8.90
CA ILE A 10 10.25 -6.29 -10.23
C ILE A 10 11.12 -7.55 -10.16
N PRO A 11 11.07 -8.44 -11.18
CA PRO A 11 11.89 -9.64 -11.21
C PRO A 11 13.38 -9.34 -11.00
N HIS A 12 14.03 -10.17 -10.18
CA HIS A 12 15.40 -9.97 -9.72
C HIS A 12 16.39 -9.69 -10.86
N HIS A 13 16.34 -10.47 -11.94
CA HIS A 13 17.27 -10.32 -13.07
C HIS A 13 17.08 -8.99 -13.82
N VAL A 14 15.84 -8.52 -13.98
CA VAL A 14 15.58 -7.22 -14.60
C VAL A 14 16.08 -6.09 -13.69
N ALA A 15 15.87 -6.19 -12.38
CA ALA A 15 16.41 -5.23 -11.43
C ALA A 15 17.95 -5.17 -11.48
N MET A 16 18.63 -6.33 -11.50
CA MET A 16 20.09 -6.39 -11.56
C MET A 16 20.67 -5.83 -12.86
N ASP A 17 20.03 -6.13 -13.99
CA ASP A 17 20.41 -5.56 -15.28
C ASP A 17 20.35 -4.02 -15.25
N MET A 18 19.24 -3.43 -14.78
CA MET A 18 19.12 -1.97 -14.65
C MET A 18 20.13 -1.38 -13.67
N LEU A 19 20.36 -2.02 -12.52
CA LEU A 19 21.27 -1.52 -11.49
C LEU A 19 22.74 -1.54 -11.92
N LEU A 20 23.13 -2.50 -12.77
CA LEU A 20 24.50 -2.65 -13.24
C LEU A 20 24.77 -1.86 -14.53
N THR A 21 23.80 -1.82 -15.45
CA THR A 21 23.98 -1.18 -16.77
C THR A 21 23.55 0.29 -16.78
N GLY A 22 22.67 0.70 -15.86
CA GLY A 22 22.07 2.04 -15.87
C GLY A 22 21.14 2.29 -17.05
N ARG A 23 20.68 1.25 -17.76
CA ARG A 23 19.78 1.40 -18.90
C ARG A 23 18.47 2.08 -18.49
N TRP A 24 17.87 2.78 -19.44
CA TRP A 24 16.51 3.32 -19.31
C TRP A 24 15.47 2.20 -19.47
N MET A 25 14.30 2.43 -18.87
CA MET A 25 13.14 1.56 -18.95
C MET A 25 11.95 2.40 -19.41
N GLU A 26 11.27 1.92 -20.44
CA GLU A 26 10.06 2.54 -20.98
C GLU A 26 8.84 2.23 -20.10
N ALA A 27 7.82 3.09 -20.16
CA ALA A 27 6.61 2.97 -19.35
C ALA A 27 5.89 1.63 -19.55
N ASP A 28 5.81 1.13 -20.79
CA ASP A 28 5.17 -0.15 -21.11
C ASP A 28 5.88 -1.34 -20.46
N GLU A 29 7.21 -1.32 -20.41
CA GLU A 29 7.99 -2.34 -19.70
C GLU A 29 7.73 -2.24 -18.19
N ALA A 30 7.78 -1.02 -17.64
CA ALA A 30 7.51 -0.78 -16.22
C ALA A 30 6.11 -1.29 -15.81
N HIS A 31 5.10 -1.09 -16.64
CA HIS A 31 3.74 -1.56 -16.37
C HIS A 31 3.62 -3.08 -16.44
N ARG A 32 4.19 -3.72 -17.47
CA ARG A 32 4.20 -5.19 -17.58
C ARG A 32 4.89 -5.87 -16.40
N LEU A 33 5.93 -5.24 -15.85
CA LEU A 33 6.67 -5.75 -14.70
C LEU A 33 6.03 -5.40 -13.34
N GLY A 34 4.94 -4.62 -13.33
CA GLY A 34 4.27 -4.18 -12.09
C GLY A 34 5.02 -3.09 -11.32
N LEU A 35 5.99 -2.40 -11.95
CA LEU A 35 6.68 -1.25 -11.36
C LEU A 35 5.76 -0.02 -11.28
N VAL A 36 4.88 0.13 -12.27
CA VAL A 36 3.80 1.13 -12.29
C VAL A 36 2.45 0.43 -12.46
N ASN A 37 1.40 1.01 -11.86
CA ASN A 37 0.07 0.40 -11.84
C ASN A 37 -0.77 0.72 -13.09
N GLU A 38 -0.53 1.87 -13.73
CA GLU A 38 -1.35 2.38 -14.83
C GLU A 38 -0.49 3.27 -15.73
N ILE A 39 -0.77 3.26 -17.04
CA ILE A 39 -0.21 4.20 -18.03
C ILE A 39 -1.36 5.03 -18.57
N VAL A 40 -1.21 6.35 -18.55
CA VAL A 40 -2.20 7.31 -19.06
C VAL A 40 -1.53 8.37 -19.93
N PRO A 41 -2.28 9.03 -20.84
CA PRO A 41 -1.78 10.22 -21.55
C PRO A 41 -1.29 11.27 -20.55
N ALA A 42 -0.20 11.97 -20.89
CA ALA A 42 0.48 12.88 -19.98
C ALA A 42 -0.46 13.99 -19.45
N GLU A 43 -1.33 14.50 -20.30
CA GLU A 43 -2.33 15.52 -20.00
C GLU A 43 -3.39 15.04 -18.99
N ARG A 44 -3.58 13.72 -18.83
CA ARG A 44 -4.53 13.12 -17.88
C ARG A 44 -3.87 12.64 -16.59
N LEU A 45 -2.54 12.68 -16.49
CA LEU A 45 -1.79 12.12 -15.36
C LEU A 45 -2.29 12.66 -14.01
N MET A 46 -2.35 13.99 -13.89
CA MET A 46 -2.76 14.62 -12.64
C MET A 46 -4.23 14.39 -12.31
N GLN A 47 -5.10 14.42 -13.32
CA GLN A 47 -6.51 14.11 -13.14
C GLN A 47 -6.67 12.69 -12.56
N ARG A 48 -6.02 11.70 -13.19
CA ARG A 48 -6.12 10.30 -12.77
C ARG A 48 -5.52 10.06 -11.38
N ALA A 49 -4.39 10.69 -11.08
CA ALA A 49 -3.77 10.61 -9.76
C ALA A 49 -4.69 11.17 -8.66
N LEU A 50 -5.39 12.28 -8.93
CA LEU A 50 -6.35 12.88 -7.99
C LEU A 50 -7.62 12.05 -7.83
N GLU A 51 -8.12 11.40 -8.89
CA GLU A 51 -9.22 10.44 -8.78
C GLU A 51 -8.87 9.31 -7.80
N ILE A 52 -7.69 8.71 -7.94
CA ILE A 52 -7.21 7.66 -7.02
C ILE A 52 -7.03 8.20 -5.61
N ALA A 53 -6.49 9.42 -5.47
CA ALA A 53 -6.33 10.06 -4.17
C ALA A 53 -7.69 10.32 -3.50
N GLY A 54 -8.73 10.70 -4.27
CA GLY A 54 -10.11 10.84 -3.79
C GLY A 54 -10.65 9.53 -3.24
N LEU A 55 -10.50 8.43 -3.99
CA LEU A 55 -10.90 7.09 -3.53
C LEU A 55 -10.21 6.69 -2.22
N LEU A 56 -8.95 7.06 -2.03
CA LEU A 56 -8.22 6.83 -0.79
C LEU A 56 -8.63 7.81 0.32
N ALA A 57 -9.01 9.04 0.00
CA ALA A 57 -9.46 10.02 0.99
C ALA A 57 -10.81 9.64 1.61
N ASP A 58 -11.68 8.98 0.84
CA ASP A 58 -12.99 8.49 1.29
C ASP A 58 -12.90 7.20 2.13
N GLY A 59 -11.73 6.55 2.14
CA GLY A 59 -11.51 5.30 2.86
C GLY A 59 -11.02 5.48 4.30
N PRO A 60 -10.91 4.36 5.06
CA PRO A 60 -10.51 4.39 6.46
C PRO A 60 -9.02 4.74 6.66
N PRO A 61 -8.67 5.93 7.18
CA PRO A 61 -7.29 6.40 7.26
C PRO A 61 -6.42 5.54 8.17
N LEU A 62 -6.96 5.05 9.29
CA LEU A 62 -6.25 4.19 10.24
C LEU A 62 -5.92 2.82 9.63
N VAL A 63 -6.80 2.28 8.79
CA VAL A 63 -6.55 1.03 8.06
C VAL A 63 -5.41 1.22 7.07
N PHE A 64 -5.36 2.34 6.34
CA PHE A 64 -4.26 2.60 5.41
C PHE A 64 -2.92 2.75 6.11
N ALA A 65 -2.90 3.38 7.29
CA ALA A 65 -1.70 3.44 8.12
C ALA A 65 -1.25 2.03 8.55
N ALA A 66 -2.19 1.21 9.04
CA ALA A 66 -1.95 -0.17 9.44
C ALA A 66 -1.43 -1.06 8.30
N ILE A 67 -2.02 -0.97 7.11
CA ILE A 67 -1.55 -1.68 5.91
C ILE A 67 -0.11 -1.28 5.59
N LYS A 68 0.19 0.03 5.57
CA LYS A 68 1.51 0.55 5.22
C LYS A 68 2.59 0.13 6.22
N GLU A 69 2.32 0.21 7.52
CA GLU A 69 3.27 -0.23 8.57
C GLU A 69 3.47 -1.74 8.50
N THR A 70 2.39 -2.52 8.43
CA THR A 70 2.46 -3.99 8.36
C THR A 70 3.29 -4.43 7.16
N MET A 71 2.97 -3.96 5.95
CA MET A 71 3.73 -4.33 4.75
C MET A 71 5.22 -3.96 4.85
N ARG A 72 5.55 -2.84 5.49
CA ARG A 72 6.95 -2.41 5.64
C ARG A 72 7.70 -3.28 6.64
N GLU A 73 7.09 -3.54 7.79
CA GLU A 73 7.73 -4.21 8.92
C GLU A 73 7.74 -5.74 8.78
N THR A 74 6.84 -6.33 7.99
CA THR A 74 6.68 -7.79 7.94
C THR A 74 7.07 -8.46 6.64
N ALA A 75 7.27 -7.72 5.54
CA ALA A 75 7.53 -8.31 4.22
C ALA A 75 8.81 -9.17 4.10
N HIS A 76 9.70 -9.09 5.09
CA HIS A 76 10.95 -9.86 5.14
C HIS A 76 10.93 -10.98 6.20
N LEU A 77 9.82 -11.12 6.93
CA LEU A 77 9.68 -12.09 8.01
C LEU A 77 9.03 -13.38 7.49
N PRO A 78 9.28 -14.53 8.14
CA PRO A 78 8.45 -15.72 7.98
C PRO A 78 6.98 -15.42 8.28
N PHE A 79 6.08 -16.14 7.61
CA PHE A 79 4.64 -15.90 7.71
C PHE A 79 4.12 -15.87 9.16
N GLN A 80 4.54 -16.80 10.00
CA GLN A 80 4.08 -16.85 11.40
C GLN A 80 4.58 -15.66 12.23
N ASP A 81 5.80 -15.18 12.00
CA ASP A 81 6.34 -14.02 12.70
C ASP A 81 5.63 -12.73 12.25
N ALA A 82 5.36 -12.61 10.95
CA ALA A 82 4.54 -11.55 10.39
C ALA A 82 3.13 -11.54 11.01
N MET A 83 2.47 -12.70 11.07
CA MET A 83 1.16 -12.85 11.68
C MET A 83 1.18 -12.49 13.17
N ASN A 84 2.19 -12.95 13.91
CA ASN A 84 2.35 -12.64 15.33
C ASN A 84 2.47 -11.13 15.60
N ARG A 85 3.21 -10.39 14.74
CA ARG A 85 3.33 -8.93 14.86
C ARG A 85 1.98 -8.22 14.79
N VAL A 86 1.10 -8.68 13.90
CA VAL A 86 -0.24 -8.12 13.70
C VAL A 86 -1.20 -8.58 14.81
N THR A 87 -1.33 -9.89 15.03
CA THR A 87 -2.32 -10.45 15.97
C THR A 87 -2.04 -10.10 17.42
N ARG A 88 -0.76 -9.93 17.79
CA ARG A 88 -0.35 -9.49 19.12
C ARG A 88 -0.21 -7.96 19.24
N LYS A 89 -0.71 -7.19 18.25
CA LYS A 89 -0.72 -5.71 18.24
C LYS A 89 0.66 -5.10 18.55
N GLN A 90 1.71 -5.67 17.98
CA GLN A 90 3.10 -5.21 18.17
C GLN A 90 3.43 -4.02 17.26
N LEU A 91 2.59 -3.74 16.26
CA LEU A 91 2.69 -2.60 15.38
C LEU A 91 1.81 -1.46 15.90
N SER A 92 2.36 -0.25 15.91
CA SER A 92 1.73 0.92 16.55
C SER A 92 0.39 1.28 15.90
N THR A 93 0.37 1.33 14.57
CA THR A 93 -0.82 1.69 13.80
C THR A 93 -1.90 0.59 13.83
N VAL A 94 -1.48 -0.67 13.93
CA VAL A 94 -2.40 -1.80 14.13
C VAL A 94 -3.08 -1.69 15.48
N ARG A 95 -2.33 -1.36 16.54
CA ARG A 95 -2.90 -1.13 17.87
C ARG A 95 -3.91 0.01 17.85
N THR A 96 -3.52 1.17 17.32
CA THR A 96 -4.39 2.34 17.19
C THR A 96 -5.67 2.00 16.43
N LEU A 97 -5.57 1.30 15.29
CA LEU A 97 -6.74 0.87 14.53
C LEU A 97 -7.67 0.00 15.38
N TYR A 98 -7.18 -1.03 16.04
CA TYR A 98 -8.02 -1.94 16.82
C TYR A 98 -8.66 -1.30 18.07
N GLU A 99 -8.11 -0.17 18.53
CA GLU A 99 -8.62 0.57 19.70
C GLU A 99 -9.48 1.79 19.31
N SER A 100 -9.59 2.07 18.00
CA SER A 100 -10.26 3.26 17.46
C SER A 100 -11.79 3.19 17.45
N GLU A 101 -12.43 4.36 17.46
CA GLU A 101 -13.87 4.49 17.18
C GLU A 101 -14.18 4.03 15.75
N ASP A 102 -13.28 4.32 14.81
CA ASP A 102 -13.42 3.96 13.40
C ASP A 102 -13.55 2.45 13.19
N GLN A 103 -12.88 1.62 13.98
CA GLN A 103 -13.04 0.16 13.88
C GLN A 103 -14.47 -0.29 14.21
N LEU A 104 -15.09 0.32 15.21
CA LEU A 104 -16.48 0.03 15.59
C LEU A 104 -17.47 0.59 14.57
N GLU A 105 -17.20 1.79 14.07
CA GLU A 105 -18.00 2.44 13.03
C GLU A 105 -17.97 1.64 11.72
N GLY A 106 -16.80 1.15 11.29
CA GLY A 106 -16.68 0.32 10.09
C GLY A 106 -17.50 -0.97 10.19
N ALA A 107 -17.46 -1.64 11.34
CA ALA A 107 -18.30 -2.82 11.58
C ALA A 107 -19.79 -2.50 11.58
N ARG A 108 -20.18 -1.35 12.18
CA ARG A 108 -21.57 -0.90 12.23
C ARG A 108 -22.11 -0.52 10.86
N ALA A 109 -21.38 0.32 10.13
CA ALA A 109 -21.75 0.77 8.80
C ALA A 109 -21.90 -0.41 7.82
N PHE A 110 -21.02 -1.40 7.92
CA PHE A 110 -21.13 -2.65 7.16
C PHE A 110 -22.41 -3.43 7.50
N ALA A 111 -22.71 -3.61 8.79
CA ALA A 111 -23.92 -4.30 9.23
C ALA A 111 -25.22 -3.56 8.82
N GLU A 112 -25.20 -2.24 8.90
CA GLU A 112 -26.32 -1.35 8.55
C GLU A 112 -26.41 -1.06 7.04
N LYS A 113 -25.45 -1.52 6.23
CA LYS A 113 -25.34 -1.28 4.77
C LYS A 113 -25.40 0.21 4.40
N ARG A 114 -24.72 1.03 5.18
CA ARG A 114 -24.56 2.48 4.92
C ARG A 114 -23.09 2.83 4.77
N ASP A 115 -22.84 4.04 4.27
CA ASP A 115 -21.48 4.56 4.19
C ASP A 115 -20.94 4.86 5.61
N PRO A 116 -19.69 4.46 5.91
CA PRO A 116 -19.03 4.74 7.18
C PRO A 116 -18.56 6.20 7.27
N VAL A 117 -18.57 6.75 8.48
CA VAL A 117 -18.01 8.08 8.76
C VAL A 117 -16.70 7.97 9.52
N TRP A 118 -15.59 8.04 8.81
CA TRP A 118 -14.25 7.95 9.39
C TRP A 118 -13.83 9.24 10.09
N ARG A 119 -13.35 9.13 11.32
CA ARG A 119 -12.86 10.26 12.14
C ARG A 119 -11.35 10.23 12.37
N GLY A 120 -10.69 9.13 12.01
CA GLY A 120 -9.25 8.95 12.16
C GLY A 120 -8.81 8.80 13.61
N ARG A 121 -9.70 8.33 14.50
CA ARG A 121 -9.46 8.17 15.93
C ARG A 121 -10.19 6.97 16.50
#